data_AF-A0A2K3LG04-F1
#
_entry.id   AF-A0A2K3LG04-F1
#
_cell.length_a   1.000
_cell.length_b   1.000
_cell.length_c   1.000
_cell.angle_alpha   90.00
_cell.angle_beta   90.00
_cell.angle_gamma   90.00
#
_symmetry.space_group_name_H-M   'P 1'
#
loop_
_entity.id
_entity.type
_entity.pdbx_description
1 polymer ?
#
loop_
_entity_poly.entity_id
_entity_poly.type
_entity_poly.pdbx_seq_one_letter_code
_entity_poly.pdbx_strand_id
1 'polypeptide(L)' 'MVLFNVSRIQTTPFDGQKPGTSGLRKKVKVFVQPHYLENFVQASFNALTEAKVRGATLVVSGDGRYYSEQAIQ' A
#
# COMPACT_ATOMS: atom_id res chain seq x y z
N MET A 1 1.72 -1.45 -25.60
CA MET A 1 1.50 -2.19 -24.33
C MET A 1 2.71 -1.91 -23.47
N VAL A 2 2.55 -1.25 -22.32
CA VAL A 2 3.68 -0.94 -21.43
C VAL A 2 4.09 -2.24 -20.74
N LEU A 3 5.38 -2.60 -20.81
CA LEU A 3 5.95 -3.71 -20.07
C LEU A 3 6.32 -3.23 -18.68
N PHE A 4 5.70 -3.78 -17.66
CA PHE A 4 6.09 -3.54 -16.26
C PHE A 4 7.11 -4.60 -15.84
N ASN A 5 8.23 -4.17 -15.27
CA ASN A 5 9.17 -5.08 -14.63
C ASN A 5 8.71 -5.37 -13.20
N VAL A 6 8.50 -6.65 -12.88
CA VAL A 6 8.07 -7.07 -11.54
C VAL A 6 9.26 -7.71 -10.84
N SER A 7 9.68 -7.12 -9.72
CA SER A 7 10.79 -7.60 -8.90
C SER A 7 10.36 -7.83 -7.46
N ARG A 8 10.99 -8.82 -6.81
CA ARG A 8 10.80 -9.07 -5.37
C ARG A 8 11.78 -8.22 -4.57
N ILE A 9 11.25 -7.36 -3.70
CA ILE A 9 12.04 -6.51 -2.80
C ILE A 9 11.99 -7.12 -1.40
N GLN A 10 13.15 -7.29 -0.76
CA GLN A 10 13.23 -7.75 0.62
C GLN A 10 12.91 -6.61 1.58
N THR A 11 12.18 -6.91 2.64
CA THR A 11 11.71 -5.93 3.63
C THR A 11 11.57 -6.61 5.00
N THR A 12 11.42 -5.81 6.05
CA THR A 12 11.20 -6.28 7.42
C THR A 12 9.80 -5.89 7.90
N PRO A 13 9.07 -6.74 8.65
CA PRO A 13 7.77 -6.38 9.21
C PRO A 13 7.83 -5.13 10.10
N PHE A 14 6.73 -4.37 10.14
CA PHE A 14 6.57 -3.23 11.03
C PHE A 14 5.47 -3.48 12.06
N ASP A 15 5.80 -3.24 13.33
CA ASP A 15 4.79 -3.23 14.39
C ASP A 15 3.80 -2.07 14.22
N GLY A 16 2.57 -2.28 14.67
CA GLY A 16 1.56 -1.23 14.73
C GLY A 16 0.97 -0.79 13.39
N GLN A 17 1.11 -1.60 12.33
CA GLN A 17 0.37 -1.49 11.05
C GLN A 17 -1.04 -2.11 11.10
N LYS A 18 -1.64 -2.19 12.28
CA LYS A 18 -3.04 -2.62 12.44
C LYS A 18 -3.97 -1.44 12.14
N PRO A 19 -4.81 -1.50 11.09
CA PRO A 19 -5.80 -0.46 10.83
C PRO A 19 -6.86 -0.43 11.95
N GLY A 20 -7.31 0.77 12.31
CA GLY A 20 -8.47 0.95 13.19
C GLY A 20 -9.78 0.90 12.42
N THR A 21 -10.88 1.33 13.04
CA THR A 21 -12.20 1.40 12.41
C THR A 21 -12.23 2.27 11.15
N SER A 22 -11.40 3.31 11.09
CA SER A 22 -11.27 4.22 9.94
C SER A 22 -9.95 4.05 9.16
N GLY A 23 -9.37 2.84 9.18
CA GLY A 23 -8.12 2.54 8.49
C GLY A 23 -6.85 2.82 9.31
N LEU A 24 -5.69 2.68 8.67
CA LEU A 24 -4.39 2.94 9.29
C LEU A 24 -4.08 4.44 9.24
N ARG A 25 -3.83 5.05 10.40
CA ARG A 25 -3.46 6.47 10.51
C ARG A 25 -2.18 6.61 11.31
N LYS A 26 -1.17 7.26 10.73
CA LYS A 26 0.11 7.59 11.36
C LYS A 26 0.57 8.97 10.91
N LYS A 27 1.54 9.55 11.64
CA LYS A 27 2.20 10.79 11.22
C LYS A 27 2.95 10.54 9.90
N VAL A 28 3.04 11.54 9.02
CA VAL A 28 3.70 11.40 7.73
C VAL A 28 5.15 10.90 7.85
N LYS A 29 5.87 11.33 8.91
CA LYS A 29 7.22 10.86 9.24
C LYS A 29 7.37 9.33 9.40
N VAL A 30 6.26 8.62 9.61
CA VAL A 30 6.21 7.17 9.68
C VAL A 30 5.98 6.59 8.29
N PHE A 31 5.05 7.14 7.52
CA PHE A 31 4.75 6.68 6.16
C PHE A 31 5.90 6.86 5.17
N VAL A 32 6.77 7.84 5.39
CA VAL A 32 7.97 8.08 4.57
C VAL A 32 9.17 7.21 4.99
N GLN A 33 9.04 6.38 6.04
CA GLN A 33 10.10 5.43 6.37
C GLN A 33 10.20 4.38 5.26
N PRO A 34 11.42 3.93 4.92
CA PRO A 34 11.62 2.91 3.89
C PRO A 34 10.72 1.70 4.13
N HIS A 35 9.98 1.29 3.11
CA HIS A 35 9.11 0.11 3.11
C HIS A 35 7.90 0.16 4.05
N TYR A 36 7.63 1.26 4.75
CA TYR A 36 6.47 1.32 5.64
C TYR A 36 5.15 1.27 4.86
N LEU A 37 5.00 2.14 3.86
CA LEU A 37 3.79 2.19 3.04
C LEU A 37 3.64 0.91 2.19
N GLU A 38 4.73 0.49 1.56
CA GLU A 38 4.80 -0.65 0.66
C GLU A 38 4.43 -1.94 1.39
N ASN A 39 4.89 -2.13 2.63
CA ASN A 39 4.51 -3.28 3.44
C ASN A 39 3.01 -3.30 3.73
N PHE A 40 2.41 -2.15 4.05
CA PHE A 40 0.98 -2.06 4.33
C PHE A 40 0.14 -2.31 3.06
N VAL A 41 0.56 -1.78 1.91
CA VAL A 41 -0.09 -2.03 0.61
C VAL A 41 0.02 -3.51 0.22
N GLN A 42 1.22 -4.11 0.33
CA GLN A 42 1.41 -5.53 0.03
C GLN A 42 0.60 -6.42 0.97
N ALA A 43 0.52 -6.09 2.27
CA ALA A 43 -0.34 -6.81 3.21
C ALA A 43 -1.83 -6.68 2.85
N SER A 44 -2.26 -5.53 2.35
CA SER A 44 -3.62 -5.31 1.86
C SER A 44 -3.93 -6.17 0.63
N PHE A 45 -2.99 -6.29 -0.31
CA PHE A 45 -3.13 -7.21 -1.45
C PHE A 45 -3.13 -8.68 -1.03
N ASN A 46 -2.29 -9.07 -0.06
CA ASN A 46 -2.25 -10.44 0.47
C ASN A 46 -3.57 -10.85 1.15
N ALA A 47 -4.33 -9.89 1.69
CA ALA A 47 -5.65 -10.16 2.28
C ALA A 47 -6.74 -10.42 1.22
N LEU A 48 -6.48 -10.11 -0.05
CA LEU A 48 -7.38 -10.41 -1.17
C LEU A 48 -7.07 -11.80 -1.74
N THR A 49 -8.09 -12.53 -2.16
CA THR A 49 -7.90 -13.82 -2.85
C THR A 49 -7.64 -13.60 -4.34
N GLU A 50 -6.78 -14.41 -4.95
CA GLU A 50 -6.45 -14.30 -6.38
C GLU A 50 -7.70 -14.30 -7.28
N ALA A 51 -8.67 -15.17 -6.96
CA ALA A 51 -9.94 -15.27 -7.67
C ALA A 51 -10.77 -13.97 -7.66
N LYS A 52 -10.61 -13.11 -6.64
CA LYS A 52 -11.30 -11.81 -6.55
C LYS A 52 -10.56 -10.70 -7.27
N VAL A 53 -9.26 -10.85 -7.51
CA VAL A 53 -8.41 -9.77 -8.06
C VAL A 53 -8.18 -9.93 -9.56
N ARG A 54 -8.15 -11.16 -10.09
CA ARG A 54 -7.90 -11.41 -11.51
C ARG A 54 -9.00 -10.79 -12.39
N GLY A 55 -8.62 -9.81 -13.21
CA GLY A 55 -9.53 -9.08 -14.09
C GLY A 55 -10.37 -8.01 -13.40
N ALA A 56 -10.18 -7.80 -12.09
CA ALA A 56 -10.84 -6.74 -11.36
C ALA A 56 -10.17 -5.38 -11.60
N THR A 57 -10.90 -4.31 -11.31
CA THR A 57 -10.37 -2.95 -11.28
C THR A 57 -10.16 -2.52 -9.82
N LEU A 58 -8.94 -2.11 -9.48
CA LEU A 58 -8.63 -1.54 -8.17
C LEU A 58 -8.80 -0.02 -8.24
N VAL A 59 -9.69 0.52 -7.41
CA VAL A 59 -9.89 1.98 -7.28
C VAL A 59 -8.96 2.51 -6.20
N VAL A 60 -8.20 3.56 -6.54
CA VAL A 60 -7.33 4.28 -5.60
C VAL A 60 -7.83 5.73 -5.51
N SER A 61 -7.98 6.23 -4.29
CA SER A 61 -8.49 7.58 -4.03
C SER A 61 -7.74 8.24 -2.87
N GLY A 62 -7.70 9.57 -2.86
CA GLY A 62 -7.17 10.37 -1.77
C GLY A 62 -7.93 11.69 -1.62
N ASP A 63 -7.70 12.37 -0.50
CA ASP A 63 -8.30 13.68 -0.19
C ASP A 63 -7.37 14.86 -0.47
N GLY A 64 -6.25 14.63 -1.16
CA GLY A 64 -5.29 15.66 -1.55
C GLY A 64 -4.32 16.10 -0.45
N ARG A 65 -4.25 15.37 0.67
CA ARG A 65 -3.26 15.69 1.73
C ARG A 65 -1.82 15.50 1.25
N TYR A 66 -0.90 16.14 1.96
CA TYR A 66 0.54 15.94 1.75
C TYR A 66 0.90 14.44 1.77
N TYR A 67 1.79 14.03 0.86
CA TYR A 67 2.21 12.65 0.57
C TYR A 67 1.22 11.78 -0.24
N SER A 68 0.05 12.28 -0.62
CA SER A 68 -0.90 11.52 -1.47
C SER A 68 -0.34 11.21 -2.85
N GLU A 69 0.37 12.14 -3.50
CA GLU A 69 0.94 11.91 -4.83
C GLU A 69 1.95 10.77 -4.82
N GLN A 70 2.88 10.78 -3.85
CA GLN A 70 3.91 9.75 -3.69
C GLN A 70 3.33 8.40 -3.29
N ALA A 71 2.19 8.37 -2.60
CA ALA A 71 1.54 7.13 -2.19
C ALA A 71 0.73 6.46 -3.31
N ILE A 72 0.39 7.20 -4.38
CA ILE A 72 -0.49 6.74 -5.46
C ILE A 72 0.30 6.42 -6.75
N GLN A 73 1.37 7.17 -7.03
CA GLN A 73 2.20 7.00 -8.24
C GLN A 73 3.11 5.76 -8.18
#